data_AF-A0A1X0U890-F1
#
_entry.id   AF-A0A1X0U890-F1
#
_cell.length_a   1.000
_cell.length_b   1.000
_cell.length_c   1.000
_cell.angle_alpha   90.00
_cell.angle_beta   90.00
_cell.angle_gamma   90.00
#
_symmetry.space_group_name_H-M   'P 1'
#
loop_
_entity.id
_entity.type
_entity.pdbx_description
1 polymer ?
#
loop_
_entity_poly.entity_id
_entity_poly.type
_entity_poly.pdbx_seq_one_letter_code
_entity_poly.pdbx_strand_id
1 'polypeptide(L)'
;MVVAISFVEAPLEFRAPGVTLAIGLGIGRKVFAALNVFEVLLAVVLSIAWLYADVDGWLLLVLVSTILVVQVVVVRPPLTKRSNRVLAGEDVPRSKTHLIYIVLEVAKVLLLIALTVDLVRQI
;
A
#
# COMPACT_ATOMS: atom_id res chain seq x y z
N MET A 1 -6.10 -7.38 4.11
CA MET A 1 -6.53 -6.08 3.53
C MET A 1 -5.77 -5.71 2.27
N VAL A 2 -4.42 -5.70 2.29
CA VAL A 2 -3.56 -5.25 1.18
C VAL A 2 -3.87 -5.96 -0.14
N VAL A 3 -3.97 -7.29 -0.13
CA VAL A 3 -4.29 -8.07 -1.34
C VAL A 3 -5.65 -7.66 -1.93
N ALA A 4 -6.68 -7.60 -1.09
CA ALA A 4 -8.03 -7.27 -1.52
C ALA A 4 -8.12 -5.85 -2.11
N ILE A 5 -7.53 -4.85 -1.45
CA ILE A 5 -7.64 -3.46 -1.90
C ILE A 5 -6.69 -3.19 -3.08
N SER A 6 -5.40 -3.49 -2.93
CA SER A 6 -4.38 -3.09 -3.90
C SER A 6 -4.39 -3.91 -5.19
N PHE A 7 -4.79 -5.18 -5.13
CA PHE A 7 -4.71 -6.09 -6.30
C PHE A 7 -6.07 -6.56 -6.82
N VAL A 8 -7.14 -6.47 -6.03
CA VAL A 8 -8.48 -6.91 -6.47
C VAL A 8 -9.38 -5.71 -6.73
N GLU A 9 -9.57 -4.83 -5.74
CA GLU A 9 -10.45 -3.66 -5.86
C GLU A 9 -9.94 -2.67 -6.90
N ALA A 10 -8.67 -2.24 -6.78
CA ALA A 10 -8.10 -1.21 -7.65
C ALA A 10 -8.12 -1.56 -9.16
N PRO A 11 -7.93 -2.83 -9.60
CA PRO A 11 -8.15 -3.17 -11.01
C PRO A 11 -9.63 -3.34 -11.38
N LEU A 12 -10.46 -3.80 -10.45
CA LEU A 12 -11.87 -4.12 -10.72
C LEU A 12 -12.75 -2.86 -10.80
N GLU A 13 -12.42 -1.81 -10.04
CA GLU A 13 -13.16 -0.55 -10.05
C GLU A 13 -13.23 0.09 -11.45
N PHE A 14 -12.17 -0.03 -12.26
CA PHE A 14 -12.14 0.49 -13.64
C PHE A 14 -12.87 -0.39 -14.65
N ARG A 15 -13.30 -1.59 -14.26
CA ARG A 15 -14.05 -2.52 -15.13
C ARG A 15 -15.56 -2.43 -14.93
N ALA A 16 -16.02 -1.68 -13.93
CA ALA A 16 -17.43 -1.54 -13.64
C ALA A 16 -18.15 -0.71 -14.74
N PRO A 17 -19.37 -1.12 -15.16
CA PRO A 17 -20.15 -0.38 -16.16
C PRO A 17 -20.38 1.07 -15.73
N GLY A 18 -20.15 2.02 -16.65
CA GLY A 18 -20.37 3.45 -16.39
C GLY A 18 -19.25 4.15 -15.60
N VAL A 19 -18.19 3.46 -15.20
CA VAL A 19 -17.03 4.10 -14.53
C VAL A 19 -16.14 4.79 -15.56
N THR A 20 -15.92 6.08 -15.37
CA THR A 20 -14.93 6.85 -16.12
C THR A 20 -13.58 6.84 -15.41
N LEU A 21 -12.50 7.16 -16.13
CA LEU A 21 -11.16 7.29 -15.54
C LEU A 21 -11.14 8.29 -14.36
N ALA A 22 -11.86 9.41 -14.48
CA ALA A 22 -11.93 10.41 -13.44
C ALA A 22 -12.61 9.89 -12.17
N ILE A 23 -13.70 9.13 -12.33
CA ILE A 23 -14.39 8.49 -11.20
C ILE A 23 -13.47 7.46 -10.54
N GLY A 24 -12.86 6.55 -11.29
CA GLY A 24 -11.97 5.53 -10.74
C GLY A 24 -10.75 6.13 -10.03
N LEU A 25 -10.09 7.14 -10.61
CA LEU A 25 -8.98 7.84 -9.95
C LEU A 25 -9.42 8.56 -8.66
N GLY A 26 -10.63 9.12 -8.66
CA GLY A 26 -11.21 9.78 -7.48
C GLY A 26 -11.49 8.80 -6.34
N ILE A 27 -12.03 7.61 -6.65
CA ILE A 27 -12.29 6.53 -5.70
C ILE A 27 -10.95 5.99 -5.16
N GLY A 28 -10.06 5.56 -6.05
CA GLY A 28 -8.76 5.02 -5.68
C GLY A 28 -7.98 5.95 -4.75
N ARG A 29 -7.97 7.27 -5.00
CA ARG A 29 -7.27 8.22 -4.12
C ARG A 29 -7.79 8.19 -2.67
N LYS A 30 -9.10 8.05 -2.47
CA LYS A 30 -9.71 7.97 -1.13
C LYS A 30 -9.44 6.62 -0.48
N VAL A 31 -9.65 5.53 -1.23
CA VAL A 31 -9.45 4.16 -0.75
C VAL A 31 -8.00 3.93 -0.33
N PHE A 32 -7.02 4.28 -1.18
CA PHE A 32 -5.60 4.16 -0.85
C PHE A 32 -5.16 5.11 0.28
N ALA A 33 -5.83 6.25 0.47
CA ALA A 33 -5.58 7.09 1.65
C ALA A 33 -5.99 6.38 2.94
N ALA A 34 -7.21 5.82 2.95
CA ALA A 34 -7.72 5.08 4.09
C ALA A 34 -6.87 3.83 4.35
N LEU A 35 -6.54 3.04 3.32
CA LEU A 35 -5.67 1.87 3.42
C LEU A 35 -4.36 2.21 4.13
N ASN A 36 -3.66 3.25 3.68
CA ASN A 36 -2.36 3.61 4.27
C ASN A 36 -2.48 4.07 5.72
N VAL A 37 -3.58 4.74 6.10
CA VAL A 37 -3.84 5.08 7.50
C VAL A 37 -3.97 3.81 8.33
N PHE A 38 -4.77 2.84 7.87
CA PHE A 38 -4.92 1.56 8.57
C PHE A 38 -3.61 0.76 8.62
N GLU A 39 -2.83 0.74 7.54
CA GLU A 39 -1.52 0.06 7.52
C GLU A 39 -0.55 0.68 8.53
N VAL A 40 -0.49 2.02 8.61
CA VAL A 40 0.36 2.72 9.58
C VAL A 40 -0.11 2.45 11.01
N LEU A 41 -1.41 2.52 11.28
CA LEU A 41 -1.97 2.21 12.60
C LEU A 41 -1.63 0.79 13.02
N LEU A 42 -1.81 -0.19 12.13
CA LEU A 42 -1.46 -1.59 12.40
C LEU A 42 0.04 -1.78 12.59
N ALA A 43 0.89 -1.12 11.79
CA ALA A 43 2.33 -1.19 11.97
C ALA A 43 2.75 -0.65 13.34
N VAL A 44 2.14 0.45 13.80
CA VAL A 44 2.39 1.02 15.14
C VAL A 44 1.94 0.05 16.23
N VAL A 45 0.72 -0.49 16.14
CA VAL A 45 0.19 -1.45 17.13
C VAL A 45 1.07 -2.70 17.20
N LEU A 46 1.46 -3.27 16.06
CA LEU A 46 2.34 -4.42 16.00
C LEU A 46 3.72 -4.11 16.58
N SER A 47 4.27 -2.93 16.29
CA SER A 47 5.56 -2.50 16.84
C SER A 47 5.52 -2.36 18.36
N ILE A 48 4.44 -1.79 18.91
CA ILE A 48 4.25 -1.68 20.36
C ILE A 48 4.09 -3.07 20.98
N ALA A 49 3.27 -3.94 20.39
CA ALA A 49 3.07 -5.30 20.88
C ALA A 49 4.39 -6.08 20.92
N TRP A 50 5.26 -5.88 19.92
CA TRP A 50 6.57 -6.52 19.86
C TRP A 50 7.50 -6.15 21.02
N LEU A 51 7.36 -4.96 21.61
CA LEU A 51 8.17 -4.55 22.77
C LEU A 51 7.89 -5.38 24.03
N TYR A 52 6.73 -6.06 24.07
CA TYR A 52 6.31 -6.87 25.21
C TYR A 52 6.26 -8.37 24.87
N ALA A 53 6.53 -8.74 23.62
CA ALA A 53 6.51 -10.11 23.17
C ALA A 53 7.92 -10.69 23.22
N ASP A 54 8.06 -11.89 23.78
CA ASP A 54 9.32 -12.66 23.78
C ASP A 54 9.44 -13.45 22.48
N VAL A 55 9.46 -12.74 21.35
CA VAL A 55 9.47 -13.29 19.99
C VAL A 55 10.58 -12.65 19.15
N ASP A 56 11.34 -13.50 18.46
CA ASP A 56 12.30 -13.13 17.42
C ASP A 56 11.56 -12.68 16.15
N GLY A 57 12.28 -12.03 15.21
CA GLY A 57 11.72 -11.59 13.92
C GLY A 57 11.58 -10.08 13.75
N TRP A 58 12.15 -9.28 14.65
CA TRP A 58 12.14 -7.81 14.59
C TRP A 58 12.66 -7.25 13.25
N LEU A 59 13.59 -7.95 12.60
CA LEU A 59 14.14 -7.53 11.29
C LEU A 59 13.05 -7.51 10.21
N LEU A 60 12.18 -8.53 10.15
CA LEU A 60 11.08 -8.59 9.18
C LEU A 60 10.09 -7.45 9.43
N LEU A 61 9.78 -7.16 10.70
CA LEU A 61 8.95 -6.04 11.09
C LEU A 61 9.55 -4.69 10.67
N VAL A 62 10.85 -4.48 10.89
CA VAL A 62 11.55 -3.25 10.47
C VAL A 62 11.55 -3.11 8.95
N LEU A 63 11.82 -4.19 8.21
CA LEU A 63 11.83 -4.17 6.76
C LEU A 63 10.45 -3.83 6.17
N VAL A 64 9.39 -4.49 6.63
CA VAL A 64 8.04 -4.22 6.14
C VAL A 64 7.58 -2.80 6.48
N SER A 65 7.91 -2.31 7.68
CA SER A 65 7.60 -0.94 8.12
C SER A 65 8.37 0.09 7.30
N THR A 66 9.63 -0.19 6.96
CA THR A 66 10.45 0.67 6.10
C THR A 66 9.85 0.78 4.70
N ILE A 67 9.40 -0.33 4.11
CA ILE A 67 8.72 -0.30 2.80
C ILE A 67 7.46 0.55 2.87
N LEU A 68 6.64 0.37 3.92
CA LEU A 68 5.43 1.17 4.11
C LEU A 68 5.75 2.67 4.17
N VAL A 69 6.77 3.06 4.95
CA VAL A 69 7.21 4.47 5.04
C VAL A 69 7.66 5.00 3.68
N VAL A 70 8.47 4.24 2.92
CA VAL A 70 8.90 4.62 1.58
C VAL A 70 7.71 4.78 0.63
N GLN A 71 6.74 3.87 0.67
CA GLN A 71 5.54 3.97 -0.16
C GLN A 71 4.74 5.23 0.16
N VAL A 72 4.51 5.54 1.44
CA VAL A 72 3.70 6.67 1.88
C VAL A 72 4.41 8.01 1.64
N VAL A 73 5.70 8.11 1.96
CA VAL A 73 6.44 9.37 1.97
C VAL A 73 7.08 9.68 0.63
N VAL A 74 7.57 8.66 -0.11
CA VAL A 74 8.35 8.87 -1.33
C VAL A 74 7.53 8.60 -2.59
N VAL A 75 6.78 7.49 -2.63
CA VAL A 75 6.14 7.01 -3.87
C VAL A 75 4.74 7.61 -4.06
N ARG A 76 3.98 7.77 -2.98
CA ARG A 76 2.60 8.25 -3.04
C ARG A 76 2.44 9.72 -3.43
N PRO A 77 3.26 10.69 -2.96
CA PRO A 77 3.12 12.08 -3.35
C PRO A 77 3.19 12.32 -4.87
N PRO A 78 4.17 11.77 -5.62
CA PRO A 78 4.21 11.95 -7.07
C PRO A 78 3.03 11.28 -7.79
N LEU A 79 2.55 10.11 -7.31
CA LEU A 79 1.34 9.48 -7.85
C LEU A 79 0.10 10.35 -7.66
N THR A 80 -0.05 10.95 -6.48
CA THR A 80 -1.16 11.85 -6.17
C THR A 80 -1.11 13.10 -7.03
N LYS A 81 0.07 13.72 -7.19
CA LYS A 81 0.26 14.88 -8.06
C LYS A 81 -0.09 14.55 -9.52
N ARG A 82 0.31 13.38 -10.01
CA ARG A 82 -0.04 12.92 -11.36
C ARG A 82 -1.54 12.71 -11.52
N SER A 83 -2.19 12.02 -10.57
CA SER A 83 -3.64 11.81 -10.58
C SER A 83 -4.40 13.13 -10.60
N ASN A 84 -3.99 14.12 -9.79
CA ASN A 84 -4.62 15.45 -9.77
C ASN A 84 -4.51 16.17 -11.13
N ARG A 85 -3.39 16.04 -11.84
CA ARG A 85 -3.21 16.64 -13.18
C ARG A 85 -4.10 15.98 -14.23
N VAL A 86 -4.20 14.65 -14.21
CA VAL A 86 -5.12 13.91 -15.09
C VAL A 86 -6.57 14.32 -14.80
N LEU A 87 -6.95 14.50 -13.54
CA LEU A 87 -8.27 14.99 -13.14
C LEU A 87 -8.53 16.45 -13.55
N ALA A 88 -7.49 17.26 -13.72
CA ALA A 88 -7.56 18.62 -14.25
C ALA A 88 -7.67 18.67 -15.79
N GLY A 89 -7.69 17.51 -16.46
CA GLY A 89 -7.77 17.42 -17.92
C GLY A 89 -6.43 17.57 -18.64
N GLU A 90 -5.31 17.57 -17.91
CA GLU A 90 -3.98 17.58 -18.52
C GLU A 90 -3.64 16.21 -19.12
N ASP A 91 -3.00 16.22 -20.30
CA ASP A 91 -2.40 15.02 -20.86
C ASP A 91 -1.03 14.77 -20.21
N VAL A 92 -0.94 13.75 -19.36
CA VAL A 92 0.24 13.49 -18.54
C VAL A 92 1.03 12.29 -19.09
N PRO A 93 2.32 12.46 -19.45
CA PRO A 93 3.12 11.39 -19.99
C PRO A 93 3.21 10.18 -19.05
N ARG A 94 3.50 9.01 -19.65
CA ARG A 94 3.63 7.74 -18.91
C ARG A 94 4.74 7.84 -17.87
N SER A 95 4.42 7.45 -16.63
CA SER A 95 5.39 7.42 -15.52
C SER A 95 5.61 5.99 -15.03
N LYS A 96 6.86 5.68 -14.67
CA LYS A 96 7.25 4.40 -14.07
C LYS A 96 6.96 4.34 -12.56
N THR A 97 6.57 5.45 -11.92
CA THR A 97 6.30 5.50 -10.47
C THR A 97 5.21 4.51 -10.04
N HIS A 98 4.20 4.29 -10.89
CA HIS A 98 3.16 3.30 -10.60
C HIS A 98 3.71 1.88 -10.57
N LEU A 99 4.65 1.54 -11.45
CA LEU A 99 5.30 0.23 -11.43
C LEU A 99 6.16 0.05 -10.18
N ILE A 100 6.87 1.10 -9.74
CA ILE A 100 7.62 1.09 -8.47
C ILE A 100 6.68 0.81 -7.30
N TYR A 101 5.51 1.46 -7.27
CA TYR A 101 4.51 1.20 -6.24
C TYR A 101 4.08 -0.27 -6.23
N ILE A 102 3.77 -0.86 -7.39
CA ILE A 102 3.39 -2.28 -7.51
C ILE A 102 4.50 -3.19 -6.98
N VAL A 103 5.75 -2.96 -7.38
CA VAL A 103 6.88 -3.79 -6.94
C VAL A 103 7.06 -3.72 -5.43
N LEU A 104 6.98 -2.53 -4.84
CA LEU A 104 7.03 -2.37 -3.37
C LEU A 104 5.83 -3.05 -2.69
N GLU A 105 4.64 -2.99 -3.29
CA GLU A 105 3.44 -3.60 -2.74
C GLU A 105 3.56 -5.14 -2.72
N VAL A 106 4.07 -5.73 -3.79
CA VAL A 106 4.34 -7.17 -3.86
C VAL A 106 5.40 -7.56 -2.83
N ALA A 107 6.50 -6.81 -2.73
CA ALA A 107 7.54 -7.07 -1.73
C ALA A 107 6.98 -6.97 -0.29
N LYS A 108 6.16 -5.97 0.00
CA LYS A 108 5.47 -5.80 1.29
C LYS A 108 4.58 -7.00 1.61
N VAL A 109 3.77 -7.46 0.66
CA VAL A 109 2.91 -8.65 0.84
C VAL A 109 3.74 -9.89 1.14
N LEU A 110 4.84 -10.13 0.42
CA LEU A 110 5.72 -11.27 0.68
C LEU A 110 6.36 -11.21 2.07
N LEU A 111 6.82 -10.02 2.50
CA LEU A 111 7.36 -9.81 3.84
C LEU A 111 6.31 -10.00 4.93
N LEU A 112 5.06 -9.54 4.72
CA LEU A 112 3.97 -9.77 5.67
C LEU A 112 3.62 -11.26 5.81
N ILE A 113 3.66 -12.02 4.71
CA ILE A 113 3.47 -13.48 4.75
C ILE A 113 4.62 -14.12 5.53
N ALA A 114 5.87 -13.75 5.24
CA ALA A 114 7.04 -14.26 5.95
C ALA A 114 6.99 -13.95 7.45
N LEU A 115 6.67 -12.70 7.81
CA LEU A 115 6.49 -12.25 9.19
C LEU A 115 5.40 -13.05 9.92
N THR A 116 4.25 -13.27 9.25
CA THR A 116 3.16 -14.07 9.82
C THR A 116 3.60 -15.51 10.06
N VAL A 117 4.26 -16.14 9.09
CA VAL A 117 4.73 -17.53 9.22
C VAL A 117 5.76 -17.66 10.33
N ASP A 118 6.69 -16.70 10.43
CA ASP A 118 7.71 -16.65 11.47
C ASP A 118 7.08 -16.50 12.86
N LEU A 119 6.15 -15.57 13.03
CA LEU A 119 5.44 -15.34 14.29
C LEU A 119 4.62 -16.57 14.73
N VAL A 120 3.91 -17.21 13.80
CA VAL A 120 3.10 -18.40 14.10
C VAL A 120 3.96 -19.59 14.56
N ARG A 121 5.22 -19.68 14.13
CA ARG A 121 6.13 -20.75 14.56
C ARG A 121 6.65 -20.58 15.99
N GLN A 122 6.51 -19.39 16.56
CA GLN A 122 7.02 -19.04 17.88
C GLN A 122 5.95 -19.10 18.98
N ILE A 123 4.69 -19.37 18.60
CA ILE A 123 3.55 -19.60 19.49
C ILE A 123 3.34 -21.10 19.65
#